data_AF-A0A9D2I043-F1
#
_entry.id   AF-A0A9D2I043-F1
#
_cell.length_a   1.000
_cell.length_b   1.000
_cell.length_c   1.000
_cell.angle_alpha   90.00
_cell.angle_beta   90.00
_cell.angle_gamma   90.00
#
_symmetry.space_group_name_H-M   'P 1'
#
loop_
_entity.id
_entity.type
_entity.pdbx_description
1 polymer ?
#
loop_
_entity_poly.entity_id
_entity_poly.type
_entity_poly.pdbx_seq_one_letter_code
_entity_poly.pdbx_strand_id
1 'polypeptide(L)' 'MKLYKVVGFEDAGPAFWFTVTAENFREALRTIDSHYYVTHTAFQRLEITEVEND' A
#
# COMPACT_ATOMS: atom_id res chain seq x y z
N MET A 1 3.29 14.14 8.56
CA MET A 1 2.62 12.95 7.98
C MET A 1 2.48 13.07 6.47
N LYS A 2 3.00 12.06 5.77
CA LYS A 2 2.90 11.86 4.33
C LYS A 2 1.83 10.81 4.04
N LEU A 3 1.17 10.89 2.88
CA LEU A 3 0.18 9.90 2.44
C LEU A 3 0.83 8.97 1.42
N TYR A 4 0.64 7.67 1.59
CA TYR A 4 1.10 6.65 0.64
C TYR A 4 -0.10 5.89 0.10
N LYS A 5 -0.24 5.84 -1.21
CA LYS A 5 -1.21 4.97 -1.90
C LYS A 5 -0.55 3.64 -2.20
N VAL A 6 -1.24 2.57 -1.83
CA VAL A 6 -0.80 1.18 -2.03
C VAL A 6 -1.78 0.52 -2.97
N VAL A 7 -1.27 -0.12 -4.02
CA VAL A 7 -2.09 -0.86 -5.00
C VAL A 7 -1.53 -2.27 -5.14
N GLY A 8 -2.35 -3.27 -4.85
CA GLY A 8 -2.05 -4.68 -5.09
C GLY A 8 -2.55 -5.13 -6.44
N PHE A 9 -1.72 -5.86 -7.18
CA PHE A 9 -2.01 -6.35 -8.52
C PHE A 9 -2.01 -7.88 -8.58
N GLU A 10 -2.96 -8.41 -9.33
CA GLU A 10 -3.02 -9.79 -9.82
C GLU A 10 -2.78 -9.80 -11.35
N ASP A 11 -2.74 -10.99 -11.97
CA ASP A 11 -2.50 -11.14 -13.43
C ASP A 11 -3.45 -10.28 -14.29
N ALA A 12 -4.68 -10.08 -13.83
CA ALA A 12 -5.72 -9.35 -14.57
C ALA A 12 -5.71 -7.83 -14.31
N GLY A 13 -4.89 -7.32 -13.38
CA GLY A 13 -4.82 -5.90 -13.04
C GLY A 13 -4.94 -5.60 -11.54
N PRO A 14 -5.36 -4.37 -11.15
CA PRO A 14 -5.42 -3.97 -9.75
C PRO A 14 -6.53 -4.71 -9.01
N ALA A 15 -6.16 -5.46 -7.98
CA ALA A 15 -7.06 -6.26 -7.15
C ALA A 15 -7.57 -5.49 -5.92
N PHE A 16 -6.70 -4.68 -5.31
CA PHE A 16 -7.06 -3.84 -4.18
C PHE A 16 -6.20 -2.58 -4.11
N TRP A 17 -6.69 -1.58 -3.39
CA TRP A 17 -5.90 -0.41 -3.04
C TRP A 17 -6.32 0.17 -1.70
N PHE A 18 -5.38 0.79 -1.01
CA PHE A 18 -5.63 1.51 0.23
C PHE A 18 -4.62 2.64 0.40
N THR A 19 -4.85 3.52 1.38
CA THR A 19 -3.92 4.59 1.74
C THR A 19 -3.43 4.41 3.17
N VAL A 20 -2.17 4.78 3.41
CA VAL A 20 -1.60 4.85 4.77
C VAL A 20 -0.95 6.21 4.98
N THR A 21 -1.13 6.78 6.16
CA THR A 21 -0.40 7.96 6.60
C THR A 21 0.77 7.52 7.48
N ALA A 22 1.95 8.06 7.21
CA ALA A 22 3.17 7.76 7.97
C ALA A 22 4.15 8.94 7.92
N GLU A 23 5.10 9.01 8.85
CA GLU A 23 6.10 10.08 8.85
C GLU A 23 7.15 9.91 7.74
N ASN A 24 7.37 8.67 7.30
CA ASN A 24 8.31 8.33 6.23
C ASN A 24 7.99 6.97 5.60
N PHE A 25 8.67 6.66 4.49
CA PHE A 25 8.46 5.42 3.74
C PHE A 25 8.76 4.16 4.56
N ARG A 26 9.74 4.18 5.47
CA ARG A 26 10.06 3.01 6.32
C ARG A 26 8.92 2.70 7.28
N GLU A 27 8.32 3.73 7.89
CA GLU A 27 7.16 3.55 8.75
C GLU A 27 5.94 3.09 7.93
N ALA A 28 5.73 3.67 6.74
CA ALA A 28 4.69 3.22 5.82
C ALA A 28 4.81 1.72 5.51
N LEU A 29 6.01 1.21 5.22
CA LEU A 29 6.23 -0.22 4.97
C LEU A 29 5.82 -1.11 6.14
N ARG A 30 6.06 -0.70 7.39
CA ARG A 30 5.65 -1.47 8.58
C ARG A 30 4.13 -1.51 8.74
N THR A 31 3.48 -0.38 8.46
CA THR A 31 2.02 -0.29 8.47
C THR A 31 1.40 -1.12 7.34
N ILE A 32 2.03 -1.13 6.17
CA ILE A 32 1.59 -1.91 5.00
C ILE A 32 1.77 -3.41 5.24
N ASP A 33 2.90 -3.83 5.78
CA ASP A 33 3.21 -5.23 6.09
C ASP A 33 2.22 -5.85 7.10
N SER A 34 1.73 -5.04 8.04
CA SER A 34 0.70 -5.46 9.01
C SER A 34 -0.73 -5.34 8.49
N HIS A 35 -0.94 -4.84 7.27
CA HIS A 35 -2.27 -4.59 6.72
C HIS A 35 -2.96 -5.90 6.28
N TYR A 36 -4.27 -6.02 6.53
CA TYR A 36 -5.05 -7.23 6.23
C TYR A 36 -4.92 -7.69 4.77
N TYR A 37 -5.06 -6.76 3.82
CA TYR A 37 -4.92 -7.05 2.39
C TYR A 37 -3.52 -7.58 2.00
N VAL A 38 -2.46 -7.17 2.70
CA VAL A 38 -1.11 -7.66 2.40
C VAL A 38 -0.88 -9.05 3.00
N THR A 39 -1.52 -9.34 4.13
CA THR A 39 -1.31 -10.59 4.87
C THR A 39 -2.27 -11.71 4.45
N HIS A 40 -3.44 -11.39 3.90
CA HIS A 40 -4.52 -12.35 3.64
C HIS A 40 -5.04 -12.35 2.21
N THR A 41 -4.50 -11.50 1.33
CA THR A 41 -4.85 -11.50 -0.11
C THR A 41 -3.66 -11.97 -0.91
N ALA A 42 -3.88 -12.88 -1.85
CA ALA A 42 -2.87 -13.26 -2.81
C ALA A 42 -2.70 -12.11 -3.82
N PHE A 43 -1.49 -11.62 -4.02
CA PHE A 43 -1.16 -10.64 -5.05
C PHE A 43 0.23 -10.96 -5.59
N GLN A 44 0.52 -10.54 -6.81
CA GLN A 44 1.83 -10.74 -7.42
C GLN A 44 2.76 -9.55 -7.22
N ARG A 45 2.19 -8.35 -7.11
CA ARG A 45 2.94 -7.10 -7.03
C ARG A 45 2.20 -6.05 -6.20
N LEU A 46 2.96 -5.29 -5.43
CA LEU A 46 2.50 -4.06 -4.80
C LEU A 46 3.22 -2.86 -5.43
N GLU A 47 2.46 -1.81 -5.75
CA GLU A 47 3.00 -0.49 -6.04
C GLU A 47 2.66 0.45 -4.87
N ILE A 48 3.66 1.18 -4.39
CA ILE A 48 3.53 2.11 -3.27
C ILE A 48 4.04 3.47 -3.74
N THR A 49 3.16 4.48 -3.71
CA THR A 49 3.46 5.83 -4.20
C THR A 49 3.14 6.85 -3.11
N GLU A 50 4.10 7.71 -2.79
CA GLU A 50 3.84 8.91 -1.96
C GLU A 50 2.96 9.87 -2.77
N VAL A 51 1.86 10.33 -2.18
CA VAL A 51 0.91 11.26 -2.81
C VAL A 51 0.75 12.50 -1.92
N GLU A 52 0.51 13.64 -2.54
CA GLU A 52 0.24 14.89 -1.83
C GLU A 52 -1.14 14.78 -1.14
N ASN A 53 -1.20 15.17 0.14
CA ASN A 53 -2.47 15.42 0.81
C ASN A 53 -2.92 16.82 0.39
N ASP A 54 -3.97 16.89 -0.44
CA ASP A 54 -4.66 18.15 -0.75
C ASP A 54 -5.49 18.63 0.45
#